data_AF-A0A2D7VXK2-F1
#
_entry.id   AF-A0A2D7VXK2-F1
#
_cell.length_a   1.000
_cell.length_b   1.000
_cell.length_c   1.000
_cell.angle_alpha   90.00
_cell.angle_beta   90.00
_cell.angle_gamma   90.00
#
_symmetry.space_group_name_H-M   'P 1'
#
loop_
_entity.id
_entity.type
_entity.pdbx_description
1 polymer ?
#
loop_
_entity_poly.entity_id
_entity_poly.type
_entity_poly.pdbx_seq_one_letter_code
_entity_poly.pdbx_strand_id
1 'polypeptide(L)'
;MNHLIWQGRSALNGEPVALISKTSGNKKVKGKRSNILAFAVIPMATIDAIKADEVKRPGATPIQRSKVYLASMKSGAIDSACDDACEHKGTLKCYAQFNAQSVTEPVSMILGVNDFGGRNGWKLSPKKLASALGYGAGDKFRLMIVGSTGALPEHISTRLINDLESLGMRSLAYVENWRARSDLRGSHMASCYSLADVREAESLGWRAFWSPAAEDIGNTMPDGMLLCPGSKYYENLKGKRIGCGDCGLCDGASNKSSIINIRHGNGDSSRVSGLVRRGALSNMILNNSGRAMGAYVGV
;
A
#
# COMPACT_ATOMS: atom_id res chain seq x y z
N MET A 1 10.65 -9.27 14.31
CA MET A 1 10.22 -10.63 13.94
C MET A 1 8.86 -10.49 13.27
N ASN A 2 8.63 -11.12 12.14
CA ASN A 2 7.33 -11.01 11.48
C ASN A 2 6.41 -12.10 12.03
N HIS A 3 5.10 -11.84 12.07
CA HIS A 3 4.16 -12.77 12.68
C HIS A 3 3.07 -13.14 11.67
N LEU A 4 2.83 -14.44 11.52
CA LEU A 4 1.61 -14.94 10.89
C LEU A 4 0.43 -14.64 11.80
N ILE A 5 -0.54 -13.90 11.28
CA ILE A 5 -1.71 -13.43 12.02
C ILE A 5 -2.91 -14.33 11.72
N TRP A 6 -3.12 -14.63 10.44
CA TRP A 6 -4.25 -15.42 9.97
C TRP A 6 -3.88 -16.14 8.66
N GLN A 7 -4.53 -17.28 8.42
CA GLN A 7 -4.42 -18.09 7.21
C GLN A 7 -5.82 -18.54 6.80
N GLY A 8 -6.15 -18.48 5.51
CA GLY A 8 -7.42 -18.99 5.03
C GLY A 8 -7.61 -18.79 3.53
N ARG A 9 -8.87 -18.77 3.09
CA ARG A 9 -9.24 -18.62 1.68
C ARG A 9 -9.46 -17.14 1.36
N SER A 10 -8.92 -16.69 0.23
CA SER A 10 -9.09 -15.35 -0.29
C SER A 10 -10.55 -15.08 -0.64
N ALA A 11 -11.07 -13.91 -0.29
CA ALA A 11 -12.41 -13.49 -0.67
C ALA A 11 -12.54 -13.13 -2.16
N LEU A 12 -11.42 -12.90 -2.85
CA LEU A 12 -11.42 -12.53 -4.27
C LEU A 12 -11.56 -13.75 -5.19
N ASN A 13 -10.80 -14.82 -4.91
CA ASN A 13 -10.64 -15.94 -5.83
C ASN A 13 -10.65 -17.31 -5.14
N GLY A 14 -10.86 -17.38 -3.81
CA GLY A 14 -10.86 -18.63 -3.07
C GLY A 14 -9.46 -19.27 -2.89
N GLU A 15 -8.39 -18.66 -3.39
CA GLU A 15 -7.04 -19.22 -3.22
C GLU A 15 -6.54 -19.08 -1.78
N PRO A 16 -5.69 -20.00 -1.28
CA PRO A 16 -5.13 -19.88 0.06
C PRO A 16 -4.22 -18.66 0.20
N VAL A 17 -4.44 -17.86 1.25
CA VAL A 17 -3.67 -16.66 1.57
C VAL A 17 -3.29 -16.62 3.06
N ALA A 18 -2.23 -15.88 3.37
CA ALA A 18 -1.78 -15.58 4.72
C ALA A 18 -1.74 -14.07 4.97
N LEU A 19 -2.25 -13.66 6.12
CA LEU A 19 -2.08 -12.32 6.69
C LEU A 19 -0.84 -12.31 7.58
N ILE A 20 0.15 -11.50 7.22
CA ILE A 20 1.42 -11.39 7.94
C ILE A 20 1.56 -9.96 8.46
N SER A 21 2.04 -9.79 9.69
CA SER A 21 2.46 -8.50 10.22
C SER A 21 3.96 -8.30 10.06
N LYS A 22 4.36 -7.06 9.75
CA LYS A 22 5.75 -6.62 9.71
C LYS A 22 6.05 -5.72 10.90
N THR A 23 7.07 -6.09 11.64
CA THR A 23 7.57 -5.33 12.81
C THR A 23 8.99 -4.81 12.60
N SER A 24 9.74 -5.37 11.64
CA SER A 24 11.10 -4.94 11.31
C SER A 24 11.09 -3.66 10.47
N GLY A 25 11.99 -2.71 10.73
CA GLY A 25 12.07 -1.42 10.02
C GLY A 25 11.08 -0.34 10.50
N ASN A 26 10.02 -0.73 11.21
CA ASN A 26 9.07 0.18 11.86
C ASN A 26 9.08 0.07 13.39
N LYS A 27 10.18 -0.44 13.98
CA LYS A 27 10.30 -0.54 15.45
C LYS A 27 10.00 0.81 16.08
N LYS A 28 9.28 0.79 17.21
CA LYS A 28 8.98 1.98 17.99
C LYS A 28 10.28 2.71 18.31
N VAL A 29 10.47 3.89 17.71
CA VAL A 29 11.64 4.72 17.99
C VAL A 29 11.25 5.67 19.11
N LYS A 30 11.95 5.57 20.25
CA LYS A 30 11.73 6.46 21.39
C LYS A 30 11.86 7.92 20.93
N GLY A 31 10.85 8.74 21.20
CA GLY A 31 10.80 10.15 20.79
C GLY A 31 10.13 10.43 19.44
N LYS A 32 9.78 9.42 18.63
CA LYS A 32 8.91 9.63 17.46
C LYS A 32 7.46 9.84 17.90
N ARG A 33 6.77 10.76 17.21
CA ARG A 33 5.36 11.11 17.49
C ARG A 33 4.39 9.96 17.21
N SER A 34 4.70 9.07 16.27
CA SER A 34 3.88 7.87 16.00
C SER A 34 4.64 6.80 15.21
N ASN A 35 4.28 5.54 15.43
CA ASN A 35 4.85 4.37 14.77
C ASN A 35 3.80 3.68 13.89
N ILE A 36 4.25 2.78 13.00
CA ILE A 36 3.37 2.07 12.05
C ILE A 36 3.53 0.56 12.21
N LEU A 37 2.45 -0.13 12.54
CA LEU A 37 2.36 -1.59 12.41
C LEU A 37 1.85 -1.92 11.00
N ALA A 38 2.64 -2.62 10.19
CA ALA A 38 2.29 -2.92 8.80
C ALA A 38 1.80 -4.35 8.63
N PHE A 39 0.86 -4.56 7.70
CA PHE A 39 0.31 -5.88 7.37
C PHE A 39 0.42 -6.15 5.87
N ALA A 40 0.51 -7.42 5.49
CA ALA A 40 0.47 -7.90 4.11
C ALA A 40 -0.43 -9.13 3.99
N VAL A 41 -1.10 -9.27 2.86
CA VAL A 41 -1.84 -10.48 2.48
C VAL A 41 -1.16 -11.12 1.29
N ILE A 42 -0.62 -12.31 1.51
CA ILE A 42 0.26 -12.99 0.55
C ILE A 42 -0.33 -14.37 0.23
N PRO A 43 -0.49 -14.72 -1.05
CA PRO A 43 -0.90 -16.07 -1.44
C PRO A 43 0.09 -17.14 -0.99
N MET A 44 -0.43 -18.27 -0.53
CA MET A 44 0.39 -19.37 -0.01
C MET A 44 1.35 -19.92 -1.07
N ALA A 45 0.91 -20.01 -2.34
CA ALA A 45 1.80 -20.40 -3.44
C ALA A 45 3.03 -19.47 -3.59
N THR A 46 2.87 -18.17 -3.34
CA THR A 46 3.99 -17.22 -3.34
C THR A 46 4.91 -17.43 -2.14
N ILE A 47 4.35 -17.72 -0.97
CA ILE A 47 5.10 -18.07 0.24
C ILE A 47 5.94 -19.33 0.00
N ASP A 48 5.32 -20.38 -0.54
CA ASP A 48 5.97 -21.67 -0.82
C ASP A 48 7.09 -21.51 -1.84
N ALA A 49 6.87 -20.75 -2.92
CA ALA A 49 7.89 -20.48 -3.93
C ALA A 49 9.11 -19.76 -3.34
N ILE A 50 8.90 -18.78 -2.45
CA ILE A 50 9.98 -18.03 -1.81
C ILE A 50 10.70 -18.89 -0.76
N LYS A 51 9.99 -19.71 0.01
CA LYS A 51 10.59 -20.62 1.00
C LYS A 51 11.38 -21.73 0.30
N ALA A 52 10.90 -22.27 -0.81
CA ALA A 52 11.64 -23.23 -1.63
C ALA A 52 12.93 -22.61 -2.20
N ASP A 53 12.88 -21.33 -2.61
CA ASP A 53 14.06 -20.60 -3.05
C ASP A 53 15.05 -20.32 -1.89
N GLU A 54 14.57 -20.13 -0.66
CA GLU A 54 15.43 -20.04 0.54
C GLU A 54 16.25 -21.30 0.74
N VAL A 55 15.60 -22.47 0.64
CA VAL A 55 16.28 -23.76 0.74
C VAL A 55 17.34 -23.93 -0.36
N LYS A 56 17.05 -23.51 -1.59
CA LYS A 56 17.98 -23.63 -2.72
C LYS A 56 19.17 -22.69 -2.67
N ARG A 57 19.00 -21.51 -2.08
CA ARG A 57 20.00 -20.43 -2.07
C ARG A 57 20.13 -19.83 -0.67
N PRO A 58 20.51 -20.58 0.37
CA PRO A 58 20.48 -20.10 1.75
C PRO A 58 21.32 -18.82 1.90
N GLY A 59 20.77 -17.82 2.60
CA GLY A 59 21.46 -16.54 2.83
C GLY A 59 21.41 -15.54 1.67
N ALA A 60 20.77 -15.87 0.54
CA ALA A 60 20.52 -14.88 -0.50
C ALA A 60 19.65 -13.73 0.05
N THR A 61 20.08 -12.50 -0.24
CA THR A 61 19.42 -11.29 0.20
C THR A 61 18.02 -11.16 -0.41
N PRO A 62 17.09 -10.41 0.22
CA PRO A 62 15.75 -10.18 -0.35
C PRO A 62 15.78 -9.63 -1.79
N ILE A 63 16.78 -8.83 -2.15
CA ILE A 63 16.92 -8.32 -3.52
C ILE A 63 17.31 -9.43 -4.51
N GLN A 64 18.14 -10.39 -4.11
CA GLN A 64 18.49 -11.55 -4.95
C GLN A 64 17.32 -12.53 -5.12
N ARG A 65 16.33 -12.49 -4.21
CA ARG A 65 15.09 -13.27 -4.27
C ARG A 65 13.91 -12.56 -4.92
N SER A 66 14.04 -11.25 -5.15
CA SER A 66 13.01 -10.43 -5.80
C SER A 66 12.49 -11.03 -7.11
N LYS A 67 13.33 -11.75 -7.86
CA LYS A 67 12.94 -12.45 -9.11
C LYS A 67 11.84 -13.49 -8.90
N VAL A 68 11.85 -14.24 -7.79
CA VAL A 68 10.84 -15.26 -7.48
C VAL A 68 9.50 -14.61 -7.18
N TYR A 69 9.54 -13.54 -6.37
CA TYR A 69 8.34 -12.74 -6.09
C TYR A 69 7.80 -12.07 -7.36
N LEU A 70 8.68 -11.49 -8.19
CA LEU A 70 8.31 -10.91 -9.49
C LEU A 70 7.69 -11.93 -10.44
N ALA A 71 8.20 -13.17 -10.45
CA ALA A 71 7.61 -14.25 -11.23
C ALA A 71 6.20 -14.58 -10.73
N SER A 72 5.99 -14.62 -9.41
CA SER A 72 4.67 -14.83 -8.80
C SER A 72 3.69 -13.69 -9.13
N MET A 73 4.15 -12.43 -9.15
CA MET A 73 3.33 -11.31 -9.60
C MET A 73 2.96 -11.43 -11.08
N LYS A 74 3.92 -11.77 -11.95
CA LYS A 74 3.70 -11.91 -13.40
C LYS A 74 2.75 -13.06 -13.75
N SER A 75 2.78 -14.14 -12.98
CA SER A 75 1.87 -15.28 -13.19
C SER A 75 0.45 -15.03 -12.68
N GLY A 76 0.17 -13.85 -12.10
CA GLY A 76 -1.10 -13.59 -11.42
C GLY A 76 -1.23 -14.34 -10.09
N ALA A 77 -0.17 -14.95 -9.56
CA ALA A 77 -0.26 -15.63 -8.27
C ALA A 77 -0.42 -14.67 -7.10
N ILE A 78 -0.30 -13.34 -7.31
CA ILE A 78 -0.55 -12.29 -6.33
C ILE A 78 -1.81 -11.50 -6.73
N ASP A 79 -2.93 -12.22 -6.88
CA ASP A 79 -4.28 -11.65 -7.04
C ASP A 79 -4.71 -10.79 -5.84
N SER A 80 -4.00 -10.90 -4.71
CA SER A 80 -4.28 -10.02 -3.61
C SER A 80 -3.95 -8.56 -3.93
N ALA A 81 -3.09 -8.22 -4.90
CA ALA A 81 -2.76 -6.81 -5.17
C ALA A 81 -3.72 -6.12 -6.16
N CYS A 82 -4.48 -6.90 -6.94
CA CYS A 82 -5.34 -6.46 -8.03
C CYS A 82 -6.45 -7.51 -8.19
N ASP A 83 -7.73 -7.12 -8.16
CA ASP A 83 -8.82 -8.04 -8.49
C ASP A 83 -8.81 -8.43 -9.99
N ASP A 84 -9.67 -9.37 -10.37
CA ASP A 84 -9.76 -9.86 -11.75
C ASP A 84 -10.24 -8.79 -12.75
N ALA A 85 -10.89 -7.74 -12.25
CA ALA A 85 -11.34 -6.61 -13.05
C ALA A 85 -10.23 -5.58 -13.29
N CYS A 86 -9.10 -5.68 -12.59
CA CYS A 86 -7.99 -4.75 -12.74
C CYS A 86 -7.29 -4.95 -14.10
N GLU A 87 -7.50 -4.00 -15.01
CA GLU A 87 -6.83 -3.95 -16.33
C GLU A 87 -5.30 -3.96 -16.25
N HIS A 88 -4.74 -3.63 -15.09
CA HIS A 88 -3.31 -3.60 -14.84
C HIS A 88 -2.75 -4.93 -14.33
N LYS A 89 -3.59 -5.95 -14.07
CA LYS A 89 -3.17 -7.28 -13.62
C LYS A 89 -2.08 -7.83 -14.56
N GLY A 90 -0.92 -8.20 -13.99
CA GLY A 90 0.23 -8.72 -14.75
C GLY A 90 1.02 -7.68 -15.58
N THR A 91 0.49 -6.48 -15.83
CA THR A 91 1.17 -5.43 -16.61
C THR A 91 2.32 -4.76 -15.85
N LEU A 92 2.48 -5.13 -14.58
CA LEU A 92 3.30 -4.46 -13.60
C LEU A 92 2.73 -3.05 -13.27
N LYS A 93 2.14 -2.27 -14.18
CA LYS A 93 1.71 -0.85 -13.97
C LYS A 93 0.90 -0.46 -12.71
N CYS A 94 0.38 -1.36 -11.87
CA CYS A 94 -0.36 -1.03 -10.64
C CYS A 94 0.55 -0.47 -9.51
N TYR A 95 0.11 0.59 -8.82
CA TYR A 95 0.84 1.17 -7.69
C TYR A 95 1.10 0.17 -6.55
N ALA A 96 0.15 -0.73 -6.28
CA ALA A 96 0.29 -1.81 -5.31
C ALA A 96 1.40 -2.83 -5.69
N GLN A 97 1.83 -2.86 -6.95
CA GLN A 97 2.86 -3.76 -7.47
C GLN A 97 4.28 -3.13 -7.56
N PHE A 98 4.45 -1.80 -7.43
CA PHE A 98 5.57 -1.08 -8.08
C PHE A 98 6.72 -0.53 -7.25
N ASN A 99 6.64 -0.60 -5.93
CA ASN A 99 7.68 -0.05 -5.09
C ASN A 99 8.84 -1.08 -4.98
N ALA A 100 10.11 -0.71 -5.16
CA ALA A 100 11.24 -1.67 -5.00
C ALA A 100 11.34 -2.24 -3.57
N GLN A 101 10.94 -1.42 -2.58
CA GLN A 101 10.61 -1.90 -1.24
C GLN A 101 9.43 -2.88 -1.32
N SER A 102 8.38 -2.65 -2.11
CA SER A 102 7.25 -3.59 -2.30
C SER A 102 7.59 -4.95 -2.89
N VAL A 103 8.79 -5.16 -3.46
CA VAL A 103 9.25 -6.49 -3.91
C VAL A 103 10.16 -7.16 -2.86
N THR A 104 11.03 -6.39 -2.22
CA THR A 104 11.96 -6.92 -1.19
C THR A 104 11.30 -7.07 0.19
N GLU A 105 10.32 -6.23 0.49
CA GLU A 105 9.52 -6.22 1.71
C GLU A 105 8.67 -7.47 1.88
N PRO A 106 7.85 -7.92 0.91
CA PRO A 106 7.12 -9.18 1.04
C PRO A 106 8.06 -10.36 1.23
N VAL A 107 9.15 -10.43 0.46
CA VAL A 107 10.17 -11.47 0.63
C VAL A 107 10.71 -11.45 2.06
N SER A 108 11.10 -10.28 2.58
CA SER A 108 11.57 -10.15 3.96
C SER A 108 10.50 -10.51 4.98
N MET A 109 9.23 -10.17 4.71
CA MET A 109 8.10 -10.57 5.55
C MET A 109 7.96 -12.08 5.64
N ILE A 110 7.93 -12.75 4.49
CA ILE A 110 7.79 -14.20 4.36
C ILE A 110 8.96 -14.92 5.04
N LEU A 111 10.20 -14.50 4.78
CA LEU A 111 11.37 -15.12 5.36
C LEU A 111 11.44 -14.92 6.88
N GLY A 112 10.94 -13.78 7.39
CA GLY A 112 10.94 -13.48 8.81
C GLY A 112 9.81 -14.11 9.62
N VAL A 113 8.96 -14.94 9.01
CA VAL A 113 7.98 -15.81 9.68
C VAL A 113 8.56 -17.23 9.74
N ASN A 114 8.64 -17.80 10.94
CA ASN A 114 9.25 -19.10 11.18
C ASN A 114 8.40 -20.26 10.69
N ASP A 115 7.08 -20.19 10.87
CA ASP A 115 6.16 -21.27 10.55
C ASP A 115 4.87 -20.74 9.90
N PHE A 116 4.51 -21.37 8.79
CA PHE A 116 3.25 -21.15 8.06
C PHE A 116 2.29 -22.35 8.16
N GLY A 117 2.67 -23.40 8.88
CA GLY A 117 1.91 -24.61 9.04
C GLY A 117 0.67 -24.48 9.94
N GLY A 118 -0.08 -25.59 9.99
CA GLY A 118 -1.24 -25.76 10.86
C GLY A 118 -2.59 -25.37 10.23
N ARG A 119 -3.64 -25.44 11.05
CA ARG A 119 -5.04 -25.26 10.61
C ARG A 119 -5.32 -23.81 10.18
N ASN A 120 -6.23 -23.63 9.21
CA ASN A 120 -6.74 -22.31 8.82
C ASN A 120 -7.36 -21.58 10.03
N GLY A 121 -7.30 -20.25 10.02
CA GLY A 121 -7.84 -19.37 11.04
C GLY A 121 -6.82 -18.41 11.65
N TRP A 122 -7.23 -17.77 12.74
CA TRP A 122 -6.37 -16.85 13.50
C TRP A 122 -5.27 -17.61 14.22
N LYS A 123 -4.03 -17.21 13.97
CA LYS A 123 -2.84 -17.70 14.68
C LYS A 123 -2.47 -16.77 15.84
N LEU A 124 -2.74 -15.47 15.68
CA LEU A 124 -2.44 -14.46 16.67
C LEU A 124 -3.49 -13.35 16.65
N SER A 125 -3.94 -12.89 17.82
CA SER A 125 -4.82 -11.72 17.90
C SER A 125 -4.04 -10.45 17.52
N PRO A 126 -4.53 -9.64 16.56
CA PRO A 126 -3.93 -8.36 16.21
C PRO A 126 -3.77 -7.44 17.41
N LYS A 127 -4.80 -7.34 18.26
CA LYS A 127 -4.76 -6.55 19.49
C LYS A 127 -3.64 -7.00 20.43
N LYS A 128 -3.58 -8.31 20.73
CA LYS A 128 -2.53 -8.85 21.62
C LYS A 128 -1.13 -8.62 21.06
N LEU A 129 -0.94 -8.81 19.75
CA LEU A 129 0.33 -8.53 19.10
C LEU A 129 0.72 -7.05 19.22
N ALA A 130 -0.18 -6.15 18.83
CA ALA A 130 0.06 -4.72 18.87
C ALA A 130 0.43 -4.24 20.28
N SER A 131 -0.34 -4.66 21.30
CA SER A 131 -0.05 -4.35 22.70
C SER A 131 1.28 -4.93 23.17
N ALA A 132 1.62 -6.17 22.83
CA ALA A 132 2.89 -6.80 23.20
C ALA A 132 4.11 -6.09 22.59
N LEU A 133 3.92 -5.44 21.44
CA LEU A 133 4.94 -4.63 20.77
C LEU A 133 4.93 -3.15 21.21
N GLY A 134 4.04 -2.78 22.15
CA GLY A 134 3.92 -1.43 22.69
C GLY A 134 3.26 -0.41 21.76
N TYR A 135 2.49 -0.86 20.76
CA TYR A 135 1.62 0.01 19.96
C TYR A 135 0.34 0.36 20.73
N GLY A 136 -0.16 1.57 20.53
CA GLY A 136 -1.41 2.03 21.14
C GLY A 136 -1.87 3.38 20.62
N ALA A 137 -2.50 4.17 21.48
CA ALA A 137 -3.12 5.44 21.10
C ALA A 137 -2.14 6.37 20.37
N GLY A 138 -2.56 6.89 19.20
CA GLY A 138 -1.75 7.79 18.37
C GLY A 138 -0.79 7.10 17.39
N ASP A 139 -0.47 5.81 17.61
CA ASP A 139 0.19 4.99 16.62
C ASP A 139 -0.76 4.67 15.45
N LYS A 140 -0.21 4.10 14.38
CA LYS A 140 -0.94 3.81 13.14
C LYS A 140 -0.75 2.36 12.76
N PHE A 141 -1.69 1.83 11.99
CA PHE A 141 -1.51 0.57 11.30
C PHE A 141 -1.69 0.77 9.80
N ARG A 142 -0.80 0.17 9.02
CA ARG A 142 -0.86 0.20 7.57
C ARG A 142 -1.37 -1.14 7.09
N LEU A 143 -2.56 -1.14 6.51
CA LEU A 143 -3.09 -2.34 5.89
C LEU A 143 -2.53 -2.45 4.48
N MET A 144 -2.02 -3.64 4.20
CA MET A 144 -1.57 -4.13 2.90
C MET A 144 -0.48 -3.30 2.26
N ILE A 145 0.72 -3.44 2.81
CA ILE A 145 1.95 -3.06 2.11
C ILE A 145 2.18 -3.94 0.87
N VAL A 146 1.58 -5.13 0.89
CA VAL A 146 1.51 -6.11 -0.21
C VAL A 146 0.15 -6.79 -0.13
N GLY A 147 -0.47 -6.99 -1.30
CA GLY A 147 -1.83 -7.48 -1.41
C GLY A 147 -2.86 -6.37 -1.18
N SER A 148 -4.08 -6.77 -0.83
CA SER A 148 -5.25 -5.90 -0.69
C SER A 148 -6.13 -6.45 0.41
N THR A 149 -6.72 -5.54 1.19
CA THR A 149 -7.66 -5.92 2.25
C THR A 149 -8.89 -6.59 1.63
N GLY A 150 -9.16 -6.29 0.35
CA GLY A 150 -10.13 -6.97 -0.51
C GLY A 150 -10.02 -8.50 -0.52
N ALA A 151 -8.79 -9.04 -0.38
CA ALA A 151 -8.53 -10.47 -0.36
C ALA A 151 -8.89 -11.15 0.98
N LEU A 152 -9.08 -10.39 2.06
CA LEU A 152 -9.56 -10.94 3.32
C LEU A 152 -11.09 -11.06 3.29
N PRO A 153 -11.67 -12.17 3.79
CA PRO A 153 -13.11 -12.21 4.08
C PRO A 153 -13.51 -11.05 5.00
N GLU A 154 -14.69 -10.46 4.78
CA GLU A 154 -15.17 -9.28 5.51
C GLU A 154 -15.01 -9.42 7.03
N HIS A 155 -15.47 -10.54 7.61
CA HIS A 155 -15.36 -10.78 9.05
C HIS A 155 -13.91 -10.80 9.57
N ILE A 156 -12.94 -11.14 8.72
CA ILE A 156 -11.50 -11.12 9.07
C ILE A 156 -10.97 -9.69 9.04
N SER A 157 -11.25 -8.92 7.98
CA SER A 157 -10.82 -7.52 7.89
C SER A 157 -11.47 -6.65 8.97
N THR A 158 -12.77 -6.81 9.20
CA THR A 158 -13.52 -6.06 10.24
C THR A 158 -12.94 -6.32 11.62
N ARG A 159 -12.67 -7.60 11.96
CA ARG A 159 -12.03 -7.94 13.22
C ARG A 159 -10.62 -7.34 13.34
N LEU A 160 -9.81 -7.43 12.29
CA LEU A 160 -8.45 -6.87 12.27
C LEU A 160 -8.48 -5.36 12.57
N ILE A 161 -9.35 -4.62 11.88
CA ILE A 161 -9.49 -3.17 12.01
C ILE A 161 -9.99 -2.83 13.42
N ASN A 162 -11.08 -3.43 13.87
CA ASN A 162 -11.68 -3.18 15.18
C ASN A 162 -10.69 -3.48 16.33
N ASP A 163 -9.93 -4.57 16.24
CA ASP A 163 -8.92 -4.93 17.24
C ASP A 163 -7.86 -3.81 17.39
N LEU A 164 -7.38 -3.25 16.28
CA LEU A 164 -6.34 -2.21 16.25
C LEU A 164 -6.90 -0.82 16.62
N GLU A 165 -8.08 -0.46 16.12
CA GLU A 165 -8.76 0.79 16.47
C GLU A 165 -9.18 0.81 17.94
N SER A 166 -9.50 -0.34 18.55
CA SER A 166 -9.76 -0.43 19.99
C SER A 166 -8.54 -0.09 20.87
N LEU A 167 -7.34 0.01 20.27
CA LEU A 167 -6.12 0.50 20.93
C LEU A 167 -5.89 2.00 20.71
N GLY A 168 -6.83 2.72 20.07
CA GLY A 168 -6.68 4.12 19.67
C GLY A 168 -5.71 4.33 18.51
N MET A 169 -5.41 3.27 17.74
CA MET A 169 -4.60 3.36 16.54
C MET A 169 -5.45 3.81 15.35
N ARG A 170 -4.82 4.39 14.33
CA ARG A 170 -5.50 4.81 13.09
C ARG A 170 -5.03 4.05 11.86
N SER A 171 -5.96 3.79 10.96
CA SER A 171 -5.68 3.13 9.68
C SER A 171 -4.89 4.04 8.73
N LEU A 172 -3.98 3.44 7.97
CA LEU A 172 -3.36 3.98 6.77
C LEU A 172 -3.58 2.96 5.65
N ALA A 173 -4.66 3.11 4.89
CA ALA A 173 -5.04 2.07 3.95
C ALA A 173 -5.82 2.63 2.75
N TYR A 174 -5.69 1.93 1.64
CA TYR A 174 -6.56 2.07 0.48
C TYR A 174 -6.93 0.66 -0.01
N VAL A 175 -7.99 0.57 -0.81
CA VAL A 175 -8.45 -0.71 -1.36
C VAL A 175 -8.86 -0.53 -2.83
N GLU A 176 -8.41 -1.45 -3.68
CA GLU A 176 -8.61 -1.45 -5.13
C GLU A 176 -10.03 -1.84 -5.52
N ASN A 177 -10.58 -2.87 -4.88
CA ASN A 177 -11.93 -3.37 -5.14
C ASN A 177 -13.00 -2.65 -4.29
N TRP A 178 -12.84 -1.34 -4.06
CA TRP A 178 -13.69 -0.54 -3.17
C TRP A 178 -15.18 -0.59 -3.54
N ARG A 179 -15.52 -0.77 -4.83
CA ARG A 179 -16.91 -0.95 -5.29
C ARG A 179 -17.60 -2.17 -4.68
N ALA A 180 -16.84 -3.24 -4.43
CA ALA A 180 -17.33 -4.48 -3.85
C ALA A 180 -17.10 -4.57 -2.32
N ARG A 181 -16.47 -3.55 -1.72
CA ARG A 181 -16.01 -3.57 -0.33
C ARG A 181 -16.46 -2.34 0.46
N SER A 182 -17.75 -2.04 0.41
CA SER A 182 -18.34 -0.92 1.17
C SER A 182 -18.11 -1.01 2.68
N ASP A 183 -17.89 -2.23 3.20
CA ASP A 183 -17.49 -2.50 4.59
C ASP A 183 -16.18 -1.79 5.00
N LEU A 184 -15.29 -1.52 4.03
CA LEU A 184 -13.99 -0.90 4.27
C LEU A 184 -14.00 0.63 4.18
N ARG A 185 -15.12 1.26 3.78
CA ARG A 185 -15.21 2.72 3.55
C ARG A 185 -14.83 3.55 4.78
N GLY A 186 -15.14 3.04 5.98
CA GLY A 186 -14.82 3.70 7.24
C GLY A 186 -13.34 3.66 7.63
N SER A 187 -12.49 2.89 6.96
CA SER A 187 -11.08 2.69 7.35
C SER A 187 -10.10 2.78 6.19
N HIS A 188 -10.58 2.69 4.95
CA HIS A 188 -9.79 2.70 3.72
C HIS A 188 -10.20 3.86 2.82
N MET A 189 -9.25 4.34 2.03
CA MET A 189 -9.53 5.15 0.84
C MET A 189 -9.84 4.25 -0.36
N ALA A 190 -10.66 4.73 -1.29
CA ALA A 190 -10.87 4.07 -2.58
C ALA A 190 -9.62 4.28 -3.46
N SER A 191 -8.93 3.20 -3.84
CA SER A 191 -7.82 3.28 -4.79
C SER A 191 -8.40 3.52 -6.19
N CYS A 192 -8.20 4.72 -6.72
CA CYS A 192 -8.76 5.19 -7.97
C CYS A 192 -7.67 5.22 -9.04
N TYR A 193 -8.04 4.97 -10.30
CA TYR A 193 -7.12 4.96 -11.43
C TYR A 193 -7.39 6.09 -12.41
N SER A 194 -8.63 6.58 -12.46
CA SER A 194 -9.06 7.72 -13.28
C SER A 194 -9.74 8.82 -12.45
N LEU A 195 -9.89 10.01 -13.04
CA LEU A 195 -10.71 11.06 -12.44
C LEU A 195 -12.19 10.68 -12.37
N ALA A 196 -12.67 9.83 -13.28
CA ALA A 196 -14.01 9.28 -13.22
C ALA A 196 -14.19 8.39 -11.97
N ASP A 197 -13.21 7.52 -11.67
CA ASP A 197 -13.22 6.72 -10.44
C ASP A 197 -13.24 7.60 -9.19
N VAL A 198 -12.44 8.68 -9.17
CA VAL A 198 -12.41 9.62 -8.04
C VAL A 198 -13.80 10.19 -7.78
N ARG A 199 -14.46 10.68 -8.84
CA ARG A 199 -15.81 11.27 -8.73
C ARG A 199 -16.84 10.23 -8.27
N GLU A 200 -16.77 9.02 -8.80
CA GLU A 200 -17.66 7.92 -8.40
C GLU A 200 -17.45 7.55 -6.93
N ALA A 201 -16.19 7.34 -6.52
CA ALA A 201 -15.84 7.03 -5.14
C ALA A 201 -16.33 8.11 -4.17
N GLU A 202 -16.08 9.38 -4.48
CA GLU A 202 -16.53 10.52 -3.66
C GLU A 202 -18.07 10.61 -3.60
N SER A 203 -18.76 10.34 -4.71
CA SER A 203 -20.24 10.29 -4.73
C SER A 203 -20.81 9.18 -3.85
N LEU A 204 -20.03 8.12 -3.63
CA LEU A 204 -20.35 6.99 -2.74
C LEU A 204 -19.81 7.17 -1.31
N GLY A 205 -19.31 8.37 -0.98
CA GLY A 205 -18.83 8.73 0.35
C GLY A 205 -17.45 8.18 0.69
N TRP A 206 -16.68 7.71 -0.29
CA TRP A 206 -15.29 7.34 -0.10
C TRP A 206 -14.39 8.56 -0.20
N ARG A 207 -13.28 8.54 0.52
CA ARG A 207 -12.11 9.34 0.16
C ARG A 207 -11.34 8.63 -0.93
N ALA A 208 -10.92 9.35 -1.97
CA ALA A 208 -10.20 8.77 -3.08
C ALA A 208 -8.67 8.87 -2.88
N PHE A 209 -7.97 7.77 -3.16
CA PHE A 209 -6.51 7.73 -3.36
C PHE A 209 -6.26 7.51 -4.85
N TRP A 210 -5.91 8.57 -5.58
CA TRP A 210 -5.65 8.49 -7.02
C TRP A 210 -4.15 8.43 -7.30
N SER A 211 -3.72 7.45 -8.10
CA SER A 211 -2.32 7.34 -8.54
C SER A 211 -2.21 7.34 -10.06
N PRO A 212 -2.30 8.52 -10.71
CA PRO A 212 -2.16 8.66 -12.16
C PRO A 212 -0.70 8.68 -12.62
N ALA A 213 -0.45 8.46 -13.91
CA ALA A 213 0.83 8.84 -14.49
C ALA A 213 0.96 10.37 -14.57
N ALA A 214 2.19 10.88 -14.65
CA ALA A 214 2.45 12.32 -14.77
C ALA A 214 1.83 12.93 -16.04
N GLU A 215 1.76 12.15 -17.13
CA GLU A 215 1.14 12.57 -18.39
C GLU A 215 -0.38 12.75 -18.25
N ASP A 216 -1.04 11.90 -17.47
CA ASP A 216 -2.50 11.93 -17.29
C ASP A 216 -2.95 13.16 -16.50
N ILE A 217 -2.11 13.64 -15.58
CA ILE A 217 -2.37 14.84 -14.78
C ILE A 217 -1.89 16.13 -15.48
N GLY A 218 -0.86 16.04 -16.32
CA GLY A 218 -0.23 17.22 -16.90
C GLY A 218 0.37 18.14 -15.83
N ASN A 219 0.05 19.44 -15.90
CA ASN A 219 0.54 20.46 -14.97
C ASN A 219 -0.49 20.91 -13.94
N THR A 220 -1.70 20.34 -13.95
CA THR A 220 -2.79 20.82 -13.11
C THR A 220 -3.45 19.66 -12.36
N MET A 221 -3.50 19.77 -11.04
CA MET A 221 -4.22 18.86 -10.17
C MET A 221 -5.72 19.19 -10.13
N PRO A 222 -6.59 18.17 -10.03
CA PRO A 222 -8.00 18.39 -9.73
C PRO A 222 -8.19 19.16 -8.42
N ASP A 223 -9.23 19.99 -8.38
CA ASP A 223 -9.63 20.68 -7.16
C ASP A 223 -10.02 19.72 -6.06
N GLY A 224 -9.86 20.17 -4.81
CA GLY A 224 -10.22 19.39 -3.63
C GLY A 224 -9.25 18.26 -3.27
N MET A 225 -8.31 17.90 -4.16
CA MET A 225 -7.30 16.88 -3.88
C MET A 225 -6.00 17.46 -3.31
N LEU A 226 -5.31 16.67 -2.49
CA LEU A 226 -4.00 17.00 -1.94
C LEU A 226 -2.91 16.11 -2.52
N LEU A 227 -1.81 16.72 -2.97
CA LEU A 227 -0.61 15.98 -3.37
C LEU A 227 -0.03 15.29 -2.14
N CYS A 228 0.23 13.99 -2.24
CA CYS A 228 0.79 13.19 -1.17
C CYS A 228 2.09 13.85 -0.61
N PRO A 229 2.11 14.27 0.67
CA PRO A 229 3.29 14.89 1.26
C PRO A 229 4.51 13.96 1.40
N GLY A 230 4.28 12.64 1.27
CA GLY A 230 5.35 11.63 1.20
C GLY A 230 5.92 11.43 -0.21
N SER A 231 5.39 12.10 -1.23
CA SER A 231 5.87 11.97 -2.61
C SER A 231 7.15 12.77 -2.86
N LYS A 232 7.93 12.34 -3.85
CA LYS A 232 9.10 13.10 -4.33
C LYS A 232 8.68 14.45 -4.94
N TYR A 233 7.53 14.52 -5.60
CA TYR A 233 7.01 15.75 -6.19
C TYR A 233 6.72 16.83 -5.14
N TYR A 234 6.21 16.43 -3.98
CA TYR A 234 6.04 17.33 -2.84
C TYR A 234 7.39 17.79 -2.26
N GLU A 235 8.34 16.86 -2.13
CA GLU A 235 9.70 17.18 -1.67
C GLU A 235 10.41 18.18 -2.58
N ASN A 236 10.33 18.01 -3.89
CA ASN A 236 10.96 18.94 -4.84
C ASN A 236 10.44 20.36 -4.68
N LEU A 237 9.16 20.52 -4.32
CA LEU A 237 8.57 21.83 -4.07
C LEU A 237 8.88 22.37 -2.66
N LYS A 238 8.90 21.52 -1.63
CA LYS A 238 8.94 21.93 -0.22
C LYS A 238 10.29 21.69 0.47
N GLY A 239 11.26 21.12 -0.22
CA GLY A 239 12.58 20.74 0.29
C GLY A 239 12.59 19.55 1.25
N LYS A 240 11.44 18.92 1.55
CA LYS A 240 11.34 17.75 2.43
C LYS A 240 10.08 16.93 2.22
N ARG A 241 10.17 15.61 2.46
CA ARG A 241 9.02 14.70 2.57
C ARG A 241 8.47 14.66 4.00
N ILE A 242 7.18 14.38 4.12
CA ILE A 242 6.55 14.00 5.38
C ILE A 242 6.35 12.48 5.39
N GLY A 243 6.88 11.81 6.41
CA GLY A 243 6.70 10.37 6.56
C GLY A 243 5.22 9.99 6.78
N CYS A 244 4.81 8.81 6.32
CA CYS A 244 3.42 8.32 6.49
C CYS A 244 2.99 8.31 7.97
N GLY A 245 3.95 8.02 8.86
CA GLY A 245 3.76 8.06 10.31
C GLY A 245 3.28 9.44 10.75
N ASP A 246 3.94 10.52 10.33
CA ASP A 246 3.55 11.87 10.77
C ASP A 246 2.36 12.43 9.97
N CYS A 247 2.20 12.00 8.71
CA CYS A 247 1.22 12.54 7.78
C CYS A 247 -0.23 12.17 8.11
N GLY A 248 -0.54 10.87 8.19
CA GLY A 248 -1.90 10.41 8.51
C GLY A 248 -3.00 10.77 7.50
N LEU A 249 -2.66 11.15 6.26
CA LEU A 249 -3.66 11.53 5.25
C LEU A 249 -4.35 10.31 4.61
N CYS A 250 -3.75 9.12 4.69
CA CYS A 250 -4.34 7.89 4.15
C CYS A 250 -5.36 7.21 5.10
N ASP A 251 -5.90 7.95 6.06
CA ASP A 251 -6.92 7.50 7.00
C ASP A 251 -8.32 7.65 6.39
N GLY A 252 -8.90 6.55 5.92
CA GLY A 252 -10.21 6.55 5.24
C GLY A 252 -11.34 7.17 6.06
N ALA A 253 -11.25 7.09 7.39
CA ALA A 253 -12.24 7.64 8.32
C ALA A 253 -12.19 9.18 8.46
N SER A 254 -11.08 9.80 8.08
CA SER A 254 -10.86 11.22 8.35
C SER A 254 -11.75 12.11 7.46
N ASN A 255 -12.05 13.33 7.93
CA ASN A 255 -12.78 14.34 7.14
C ASN A 255 -11.89 15.15 6.19
N LYS A 256 -10.71 14.63 5.83
CA LYS A 256 -9.73 15.34 5.02
C LYS A 256 -9.98 15.15 3.52
N SER A 257 -9.42 16.01 2.69
CA SER A 257 -9.42 15.88 1.23
C SER A 257 -8.88 14.56 0.71
N SER A 258 -9.41 14.10 -0.42
CA SER A 258 -8.84 13.00 -1.23
C SER A 258 -7.36 13.26 -1.58
N ILE A 259 -6.61 12.18 -1.83
CA ILE A 259 -5.16 12.22 -2.03
C ILE A 259 -4.81 11.82 -3.44
N ILE A 260 -3.90 12.57 -4.04
CA ILE A 260 -3.26 12.20 -5.30
C ILE A 260 -1.78 11.86 -5.04
N ASN A 261 -1.32 10.74 -5.60
CA ASN A 261 0.08 10.34 -5.57
C ASN A 261 0.50 9.93 -6.98
N ILE A 262 1.07 10.89 -7.72
CA ILE A 262 1.56 10.66 -9.07
C ILE A 262 2.51 9.44 -9.06
N ARG A 263 2.25 8.48 -9.94
CA ARG A 263 2.98 7.21 -10.01
C ARG A 263 4.47 7.49 -10.08
N HIS A 264 5.20 6.83 -9.19
CA HIS A 264 6.64 6.84 -9.10
C HIS A 264 7.11 5.39 -9.14
N GLY A 265 6.83 4.71 -10.26
CA GLY A 265 7.47 3.43 -10.52
C GLY A 265 8.97 3.59 -10.70
N ASN A 266 9.74 2.52 -10.44
CA ASN A 266 11.13 2.49 -10.90
C ASN A 266 11.18 2.78 -12.41
N GLY A 267 11.88 3.84 -12.81
CA GLY A 267 11.99 4.28 -14.21
C GLY A 267 11.06 5.41 -14.64
N ASP A 268 9.99 5.72 -13.88
CA ASP A 268 9.10 6.85 -14.22
C ASP A 268 9.83 8.20 -14.11
N SER A 269 10.77 8.35 -13.18
CA SER A 269 11.52 9.60 -13.02
C SER A 269 12.22 10.02 -14.31
N SER A 270 12.88 9.08 -15.01
CA SER A 270 13.58 9.36 -16.26
C SER A 270 12.61 9.73 -17.39
N ARG A 271 11.45 9.08 -17.43
CA ARG A 271 10.37 9.39 -18.39
C ARG A 271 9.80 10.79 -18.14
N VAL A 272 9.45 11.09 -16.89
CA VAL A 272 8.94 12.40 -16.46
C VAL A 272 9.94 13.51 -16.73
N SER A 273 11.22 13.32 -16.39
CA SER A 273 12.27 14.29 -16.73
C SER A 273 12.42 14.48 -18.25
N GLY A 274 12.22 13.41 -19.04
CA GLY A 274 12.19 13.50 -20.49
C GLY A 274 11.05 14.37 -21.03
N LEU A 275 9.85 14.27 -20.45
CA LEU A 275 8.70 15.10 -20.80
C LEU A 275 8.94 16.58 -20.46
N VAL A 276 9.49 16.84 -19.28
CA VAL A 276 9.85 18.19 -18.82
C VAL A 276 10.87 18.83 -19.78
N ARG A 277 11.96 18.12 -20.12
CA ARG A 277 12.99 18.63 -21.03
C ARG A 277 12.47 18.93 -22.44
N ARG A 278 11.44 18.22 -22.90
CA ARG A 278 10.79 18.46 -24.19
C ARG A 278 9.71 19.55 -24.15
N GLY A 279 9.48 20.17 -22.99
CA GLY A 279 8.41 21.15 -22.79
C GLY A 279 6.99 20.56 -22.78
N ALA A 280 6.85 19.24 -22.77
CA ALA A 280 5.54 18.57 -22.72
C ALA A 280 4.92 18.65 -21.32
N LEU A 281 5.74 18.79 -20.29
CA LEU A 281 5.35 19.14 -18.93
C LEU A 281 6.14 20.38 -18.50
N SER A 282 5.53 21.21 -17.65
CA SER A 282 6.23 22.28 -16.96
C SER A 282 7.01 21.71 -15.78
N ASN A 283 7.85 22.52 -15.13
CA ASN A 283 8.52 22.11 -13.90
C ASN A 283 7.57 22.08 -12.69
N MET A 284 6.38 22.69 -12.80
CA MET A 284 5.47 22.90 -11.69
C MET A 284 4.17 22.12 -11.88
N ILE A 285 3.63 21.67 -10.76
CA ILE A 285 2.28 21.12 -10.66
C ILE A 285 1.46 22.16 -9.91
N LEU A 286 0.43 22.69 -10.56
CA LEU A 286 -0.47 23.70 -10.01
C LEU A 286 -1.83 23.06 -9.66
N ASN A 287 -2.68 23.72 -8.88
CA ASN A 287 -4.12 23.43 -8.82
C ASN A 287 -4.89 24.35 -9.79
N ASN A 288 -6.22 24.23 -9.87
CA ASN A 288 -7.01 25.09 -10.76
C ASN A 288 -6.98 26.58 -10.38
N SER A 289 -6.57 26.92 -9.16
CA SER A 289 -6.35 28.31 -8.73
C SER A 289 -4.94 28.83 -9.04
N GLY A 290 -4.13 28.10 -9.80
CA GLY A 290 -2.75 28.47 -10.15
C GLY A 290 -1.73 28.35 -9.01
N ARG A 291 -2.10 27.76 -7.86
CA ARG A 291 -1.21 27.57 -6.72
C ARG A 291 -0.32 26.35 -6.91
N ALA A 292 0.97 26.51 -6.62
CA ALA A 292 1.93 25.42 -6.65
C ALA A 292 1.62 24.32 -5.60
N MET A 293 1.46 23.09 -6.09
CA MET A 293 1.17 21.89 -5.32
C MET A 293 2.36 20.91 -5.28
N GLY A 294 3.14 20.84 -6.36
CA GLY A 294 4.36 20.05 -6.45
C GLY A 294 5.29 20.53 -7.57
N ALA A 295 6.41 19.84 -7.75
CA ALA A 295 7.32 20.09 -8.86
C ALA A 295 7.83 18.78 -9.48
N TYR A 296 7.80 18.70 -10.81
CA TYR A 296 8.48 17.65 -11.56
C TYR A 296 9.97 17.96 -11.58
N VAL A 297 10.85 17.01 -11.23
CA VAL A 297 12.29 17.26 -11.37
C VAL A 297 12.67 17.18 -12.84
N GLY A 298 13.03 18.31 -13.42
CA GLY A 298 13.79 18.42 -14.66
C GLY A 298 15.25 18.67 -14.34
N VAL A 299 15.97 17.59 -14.01
CA VAL A 299 17.43 17.48 -13.76
C VAL A 299 17.95 18.27 -12.55
#